data_AF-A0A2V5JM77-F1
#
_entry.id   AF-A0A2V5JM77-F1
#
_cell.length_a   1.000
_cell.length_b   1.000
_cell.length_c   1.000
_cell.angle_alpha   90.00
_cell.angle_beta   90.00
_cell.angle_gamma   90.00
#
_symmetry.space_group_name_H-M   'P 1'
#
loop_
_entity.id
_entity.type
_entity.pdbx_description
1 polymer ?
#
loop_
_entity_poly.entity_id
_entity_poly.type
_entity_poly.pdbx_seq_one_letter_code
_entity_poly.pdbx_strand_id
1 'polypeptide(L)'
;MQLLSAFSRPQTVPVGPATAPRKNLWILDSWRDLILYVGTPLLLVPVFALAQARWSPQDIYLFVAAFGAMGHHLPGMIRAYGDRALFERFKWRFIFAPLFLLAVCSAFFWWDLKGILLIVFFWGVWHGLMQTYGFCRIYDAKTGTFDALTRRLDFAMCVIWFATAVALSPYRLSDTLDTYYMCGGPFIPPSVVHHGQQLILLAAIAVSVLFLVH
;
A
#
# COMPACT_ATOMS: atom_id res chain seq x y z
N MET A 1 -38.45 -13.92 28.53
CA MET A 1 -37.57 -14.08 27.35
C MET A 1 -36.32 -13.26 27.62
N GLN A 2 -35.24 -13.95 28.01
CA GLN A 2 -34.04 -13.35 28.59
C GLN A 2 -33.26 -12.51 27.58
N LEU A 3 -33.11 -11.22 27.88
CA LEU A 3 -32.08 -10.36 27.29
C LEU A 3 -30.73 -10.79 27.90
N LEU A 4 -29.96 -11.57 27.15
CA LEU A 4 -28.57 -11.84 27.49
C LEU A 4 -27.77 -10.54 27.34
N SER A 5 -27.43 -9.95 28.49
CA SER A 5 -26.44 -8.90 28.67
C SER A 5 -25.13 -9.28 27.97
N ALA A 6 -24.83 -8.65 26.83
CA ALA A 6 -23.60 -8.87 26.05
C ALA A 6 -22.34 -8.21 26.66
N PHE A 7 -22.37 -7.89 27.95
CA PHE A 7 -21.20 -7.45 28.70
C PHE A 7 -21.03 -8.36 29.91
N SER A 8 -20.39 -9.51 29.71
CA SER A 8 -19.79 -10.27 30.79
C SER A 8 -18.77 -9.38 31.49
N ARG A 9 -18.88 -9.21 32.81
CA ARG A 9 -17.84 -8.60 33.65
C ARG A 9 -16.51 -9.29 33.37
N PRO A 10 -15.35 -8.60 33.44
CA PRO A 10 -14.06 -9.26 33.37
C PRO A 10 -14.01 -10.32 34.46
N GLN A 11 -14.01 -11.60 34.07
CA GLN A 11 -13.67 -12.67 34.99
C GLN A 11 -12.20 -12.49 35.33
N THR A 12 -11.91 -12.14 36.58
CA THR A 12 -10.55 -12.14 37.12
C THR A 12 -10.13 -13.60 37.24
N VAL A 13 -9.54 -14.14 36.17
CA VAL A 13 -8.86 -15.44 36.19
C VAL A 13 -7.72 -15.33 37.21
N PRO A 14 -7.54 -16.29 38.13
CA PRO A 14 -6.39 -16.32 39.02
C PRO A 14 -5.09 -16.24 38.20
N VAL A 15 -4.18 -15.35 38.59
CA VAL A 15 -2.86 -15.20 37.97
C VAL A 15 -2.02 -16.43 38.33
N GLY A 16 -2.17 -17.51 37.56
CA GLY A 16 -1.13 -18.54 37.50
C GLY A 16 0.16 -17.91 36.95
N PRO A 17 1.35 -18.45 37.27
CA PRO A 17 2.60 -17.91 36.76
C PRO A 17 2.55 -17.89 35.23
N ALA A 18 2.40 -16.70 34.67
CA ALA A 18 2.43 -16.50 33.23
C ALA A 18 3.85 -16.81 32.77
N THR A 19 4.05 -18.00 32.19
CA THR A 19 5.22 -18.24 31.36
C THR A 19 5.25 -17.11 30.33
N ALA A 20 6.31 -16.31 30.35
CA ALA A 20 6.46 -15.22 29.39
C ALA A 20 6.25 -15.81 27.99
N PRO A 21 5.23 -15.36 27.24
CA PRO A 21 4.95 -15.94 25.94
C PRO A 21 6.21 -15.82 25.10
N ARG A 22 6.64 -16.94 24.48
CA ARG A 22 7.79 -16.93 23.57
C ARG A 22 7.56 -15.81 22.56
N LYS A 23 8.52 -14.90 22.41
CA LYS A 23 8.46 -13.81 21.44
C LYS A 23 8.34 -14.42 20.04
N ASN A 24 7.12 -14.44 19.49
CA ASN A 24 6.90 -14.86 18.12
C ASN A 24 7.11 -13.64 17.20
N LEU A 25 8.27 -13.62 16.57
CA LEU A 25 8.70 -12.57 15.64
C LEU A 25 7.94 -12.60 14.30
N TRP A 26 7.24 -13.70 14.01
CA TRP A 26 6.62 -13.95 12.72
C TRP A 26 5.10 -13.81 12.80
N ILE A 27 4.48 -13.32 11.73
CA ILE A 27 3.03 -13.23 11.58
C ILE A 27 2.45 -14.63 11.50
N LEU A 28 3.03 -15.50 10.66
CA LEU A 28 2.70 -16.92 10.58
C LEU A 28 3.83 -17.75 11.20
N ASP A 29 4.89 -17.97 10.42
CA ASP A 29 6.14 -18.61 10.80
C ASP A 29 7.26 -18.12 9.88
N SER A 30 8.52 -18.35 10.26
CA SER A 30 9.68 -17.82 9.53
C SER A 30 9.71 -18.14 8.04
N TRP A 31 9.39 -19.38 7.66
CA TRP A 31 9.51 -19.81 6.27
C TRP A 31 8.37 -19.23 5.43
N ARG A 32 7.15 -19.27 5.94
CA ARG A 32 5.97 -18.73 5.22
C ARG A 32 6.09 -17.22 5.06
N ASP A 33 6.48 -16.52 6.12
CA ASP A 33 6.66 -15.06 6.06
C ASP A 33 7.77 -14.70 5.06
N LEU A 34 8.90 -15.42 5.06
CA LEU A 34 9.98 -15.19 4.11
C LEU A 34 9.54 -15.45 2.67
N ILE A 35 8.84 -16.55 2.35
CA ILE A 35 8.34 -16.78 0.98
C ILE A 35 7.39 -15.66 0.58
N LEU A 36 6.40 -15.37 1.41
CA LEU A 36 5.29 -14.49 1.04
C LEU A 36 5.74 -13.04 0.89
N TYR A 37 6.59 -12.56 1.80
CA TYR A 37 6.96 -11.14 1.87
C TYR A 37 8.31 -10.81 1.23
N VAL A 38 9.26 -11.75 1.19
CA VAL A 38 10.60 -11.54 0.59
C VAL A 38 10.75 -12.33 -0.71
N GLY A 39 10.38 -13.61 -0.69
CA GLY A 39 10.47 -14.49 -1.86
C GLY A 39 9.62 -14.02 -3.02
N THR A 40 8.38 -13.60 -2.77
CA THR A 40 7.46 -13.10 -3.81
C THR A 40 8.05 -11.92 -4.59
N PRO A 41 8.43 -10.77 -3.98
CA PRO A 41 8.99 -9.67 -4.75
C PRO A 41 10.31 -10.03 -5.45
N LEU A 42 11.16 -10.87 -4.85
CA LEU A 42 12.39 -11.34 -5.49
C LEU A 42 12.11 -12.22 -6.71
N LEU A 43 11.10 -13.09 -6.65
CA LEU A 43 10.67 -13.94 -7.76
C LEU A 43 10.00 -13.13 -8.87
N LEU A 44 9.29 -12.05 -8.52
CA LEU A 44 8.66 -11.19 -9.51
C LEU A 44 9.69 -10.57 -10.46
N VAL A 45 10.89 -10.21 -10.01
CA VAL A 45 11.93 -9.60 -10.87
C VAL A 45 12.26 -10.47 -12.10
N PRO A 46 12.72 -11.73 -11.98
CA PRO A 46 13.00 -12.57 -13.13
C PRO A 46 11.73 -12.95 -13.91
N VAL A 47 10.57 -13.09 -13.24
CA VAL A 47 9.30 -13.35 -13.93
C VAL A 47 8.93 -12.20 -14.86
N PHE A 48 9.04 -10.95 -14.41
CA PHE A 48 8.80 -9.77 -15.25
C PHE A 48 9.86 -9.62 -16.35
N ALA A 49 11.12 -9.96 -16.08
CA ALA A 49 12.16 -9.96 -17.11
C ALA A 49 11.85 -10.97 -18.23
N LEU A 50 11.40 -12.18 -17.88
CA LEU A 50 10.99 -13.20 -18.85
C LEU A 50 9.69 -12.83 -19.56
N ALA A 51 8.72 -12.25 -18.85
CA ALA A 51 7.45 -11.81 -19.41
C ALA A 51 7.66 -10.74 -20.50
N GLN A 52 8.57 -9.79 -20.28
CA GLN A 52 8.92 -8.75 -21.25
C GLN A 52 9.54 -9.30 -22.55
N ALA A 53 10.07 -10.53 -22.54
CA ALA A 53 10.55 -11.18 -23.75
C ALA A 53 9.41 -11.73 -24.64
N ARG A 54 8.18 -11.81 -24.13
CA ARG A 54 7.04 -12.48 -24.79
C ARG A 54 5.80 -11.61 -24.94
N TRP A 55 5.62 -10.62 -24.06
CA TRP A 55 4.43 -9.79 -23.99
C TRP A 55 4.78 -8.32 -23.98
N SER A 56 3.88 -7.50 -24.50
CA SER A 56 4.05 -6.05 -24.45
C SER A 56 3.91 -5.54 -23.00
N PRO A 57 4.50 -4.37 -22.68
CA PRO A 57 4.27 -3.74 -21.37
C PRO A 57 2.79 -3.54 -21.04
N GLN A 58 1.95 -3.28 -22.05
CA GLN A 58 0.51 -3.13 -21.90
C GLN A 58 -0.16 -4.44 -21.47
N ASP A 59 0.19 -5.57 -22.09
CA ASP A 59 -0.37 -6.88 -21.73
C ASP A 59 0.02 -7.26 -20.31
N ILE A 60 1.29 -7.02 -19.96
CA ILE A 60 1.82 -7.24 -18.62
C ILE A 60 1.07 -6.35 -17.62
N TYR A 61 0.87 -5.08 -17.93
CA TYR A 61 0.10 -4.15 -17.10
C TYR A 61 -1.33 -4.63 -16.90
N LEU A 62 -2.03 -5.06 -17.96
CA LEU A 62 -3.39 -5.57 -17.86
C LEU A 62 -3.48 -6.82 -16.98
N PHE A 63 -2.51 -7.73 -17.09
CA PHE A 63 -2.43 -8.90 -16.21
C PHE A 63 -2.25 -8.49 -14.74
N VAL A 64 -1.31 -7.58 -14.46
CA VAL A 64 -1.07 -7.06 -13.10
C VAL A 64 -2.26 -6.29 -12.58
N ALA A 65 -2.95 -5.50 -13.39
CA ALA A 65 -4.14 -4.76 -12.99
C ALA A 65 -5.31 -5.71 -12.69
N ALA A 66 -5.54 -6.72 -13.53
CA ALA A 66 -6.64 -7.66 -13.35
C ALA A 66 -6.43 -8.59 -12.14
N PHE A 67 -5.26 -9.21 -12.02
CA PHE A 67 -5.01 -10.16 -10.93
C PHE A 67 -4.41 -9.51 -9.70
N GLY A 68 -3.37 -8.69 -9.90
CA GLY A 68 -2.64 -8.04 -8.83
C GLY A 68 -3.47 -6.96 -8.15
N ALA A 69 -4.03 -6.01 -8.90
CA ALA A 69 -4.79 -4.89 -8.32
C ALA A 69 -6.23 -5.28 -7.96
N MET A 70 -7.02 -5.77 -8.93
CA MET A 70 -8.44 -6.06 -8.67
C MET A 70 -8.64 -7.29 -7.78
N GLY A 71 -7.82 -8.33 -7.96
CA GLY A 71 -7.93 -9.58 -7.21
C GLY A 71 -7.80 -9.41 -5.69
N HIS A 72 -6.93 -8.51 -5.23
CA HIS A 72 -6.71 -8.30 -3.79
C HIS A 72 -7.84 -7.49 -3.12
N HIS A 73 -8.68 -6.78 -3.88
CA HIS A 73 -9.79 -6.02 -3.31
C HIS A 73 -10.93 -6.93 -2.83
N LEU A 74 -11.11 -8.10 -3.45
CA LEU A 74 -12.22 -9.01 -3.16
C LEU A 74 -12.25 -9.46 -1.68
N PRO A 75 -11.15 -9.94 -1.05
CA PRO A 75 -11.14 -10.24 0.37
C PRO A 75 -11.54 -9.04 1.25
N GLY A 76 -11.13 -7.83 0.86
CA GLY A 76 -11.51 -6.60 1.54
C GLY A 76 -13.02 -6.32 1.47
N MET A 77 -13.62 -6.53 0.31
CA MET A 77 -15.08 -6.38 0.11
C MET A 77 -15.85 -7.44 0.90
N ILE A 78 -15.41 -8.70 0.86
CA ILE A 78 -16.02 -9.78 1.65
C ILE A 78 -15.97 -9.44 3.14
N ARG A 79 -14.85 -8.93 3.63
CA ARG A 79 -14.74 -8.50 5.04
C ARG A 79 -15.66 -7.32 5.36
N ALA A 80 -15.69 -6.29 4.52
CA ALA A 80 -16.44 -5.06 4.78
C ALA A 80 -17.96 -5.27 4.77
N TYR A 81 -18.47 -6.13 3.88
CA TYR A 81 -19.91 -6.35 3.68
C TYR A 81 -20.41 -7.70 4.20
N GLY A 82 -19.52 -8.66 4.47
CA GLY A 82 -19.86 -9.98 5.01
C GLY A 82 -19.81 -10.06 6.54
N ASP A 83 -19.00 -9.25 7.22
CA ASP A 83 -18.99 -9.17 8.68
C ASP A 83 -20.04 -8.16 9.16
N ARG A 84 -21.14 -8.67 9.72
CA ARG A 84 -22.26 -7.86 10.20
C ARG A 84 -21.85 -6.87 11.30
N ALA A 85 -20.96 -7.26 12.21
CA ALA A 85 -20.54 -6.39 13.31
C ALA A 85 -19.67 -5.24 12.78
N LEU A 86 -18.78 -5.54 11.84
CA LEU A 86 -17.95 -4.52 11.18
C LEU A 86 -18.81 -3.57 10.33
N PHE A 87 -19.77 -4.12 9.58
CA PHE A 87 -20.67 -3.33 8.75
C PHE A 87 -21.51 -2.37 9.59
N GLU A 88 -22.17 -2.83 10.64
CA GLU A 88 -22.98 -1.96 11.51
C GLU A 88 -22.12 -0.86 12.17
N ARG A 89 -20.87 -1.16 12.54
CA ARG A 89 -19.95 -0.17 13.11
C ARG A 89 -19.58 0.96 12.14
N PHE A 90 -19.44 0.67 10.85
CA PHE A 90 -19.00 1.63 9.83
C PHE A 90 -20.02 1.85 8.70
N LYS A 91 -21.29 1.54 8.98
CA LYS A 91 -22.39 1.43 8.01
C LYS A 91 -22.43 2.59 7.01
N TRP A 92 -22.44 3.81 7.53
CA TRP A 92 -22.52 5.01 6.68
C TRP A 92 -21.30 5.20 5.79
N ARG A 93 -20.10 4.81 6.25
CA ARG A 93 -18.89 4.86 5.41
C ARG A 93 -18.97 3.82 4.29
N PHE A 94 -19.41 2.60 4.61
CA PHE A 94 -19.53 1.51 3.63
C PHE A 94 -20.68 1.69 2.64
N ILE A 95 -21.65 2.56 2.93
CA ILE A 95 -22.71 2.93 1.98
C ILE A 95 -22.32 4.16 1.16
N PHE A 96 -21.93 5.26 1.82
CA PHE A 96 -21.73 6.52 1.12
C PHE A 96 -20.41 6.60 0.36
N ALA A 97 -19.33 5.95 0.82
CA ALA A 97 -18.05 6.03 0.10
C ALA A 97 -18.14 5.39 -1.31
N PRO A 98 -18.69 4.17 -1.50
CA PRO A 98 -18.87 3.63 -2.85
C PRO A 98 -19.80 4.46 -3.73
N LEU A 99 -20.90 4.99 -3.17
CA LEU A 99 -21.84 5.84 -3.92
C LEU A 99 -21.18 7.16 -4.35
N PHE A 100 -20.42 7.77 -3.45
CA PHE A 100 -19.62 8.95 -3.75
C PHE A 100 -18.60 8.68 -4.86
N LEU A 101 -17.85 7.58 -4.76
CA LEU A 101 -16.90 7.18 -5.79
C LEU A 101 -17.60 6.90 -7.13
N LEU A 102 -18.74 6.22 -7.13
CA LEU A 102 -19.52 5.98 -8.34
C LEU A 102 -19.96 7.31 -8.98
N ALA A 103 -20.47 8.25 -8.20
CA ALA A 103 -20.91 9.56 -8.69
C ALA A 103 -19.73 10.35 -9.27
N VAL A 104 -18.61 10.43 -8.55
CA VAL A 104 -17.40 11.15 -8.99
C VAL A 104 -16.81 10.51 -10.25
N CYS A 105 -16.64 9.18 -10.27
CA CYS A 105 -16.12 8.49 -11.44
C CYS A 105 -17.03 8.67 -12.66
N SER A 106 -18.35 8.57 -12.49
CA SER A 106 -19.31 8.77 -13.58
C SER A 106 -19.27 10.20 -14.11
N ALA A 107 -19.20 11.19 -13.21
CA ALA A 107 -19.03 12.60 -13.57
C ALA A 107 -17.77 12.84 -14.40
N PHE A 108 -16.62 12.35 -13.93
CA PHE A 108 -15.36 12.50 -14.65
C PHE A 108 -15.38 11.78 -16.01
N PHE A 109 -16.03 10.63 -16.10
CA PHE A 109 -16.24 9.93 -17.37
C PHE A 109 -17.10 10.75 -18.33
N TRP A 110 -18.26 11.25 -17.90
CA TRP A 110 -19.18 11.99 -18.77
C TRP A 110 -18.61 13.32 -19.28
N TRP A 111 -17.80 14.00 -18.48
CA TRP A 111 -17.16 15.26 -18.87
C TRP A 111 -15.73 15.10 -19.39
N ASP A 112 -15.30 13.87 -19.66
CA ASP A 112 -13.96 13.52 -20.13
C ASP A 112 -12.81 14.13 -19.29
N LEU A 113 -13.03 14.27 -17.98
CA LEU A 113 -12.06 14.85 -17.05
C LEU A 113 -10.98 13.84 -16.72
N LYS A 114 -9.73 14.13 -17.12
CA LYS A 114 -8.59 13.21 -16.92
C LYS A 114 -8.00 13.26 -15.52
N GLY A 115 -8.36 14.26 -14.71
CA GLY A 115 -7.83 14.47 -13.36
C GLY A 115 -8.00 13.28 -12.41
N ILE A 116 -9.07 12.50 -12.58
CA ILE A 116 -9.30 11.30 -11.77
C ILE A 116 -8.20 10.26 -11.94
N LEU A 117 -7.57 10.19 -13.12
CA LEU A 117 -6.49 9.24 -13.40
C LEU A 117 -5.25 9.54 -12.54
N LEU A 118 -4.88 10.82 -12.40
CA LEU A 118 -3.79 11.23 -11.50
C LEU A 118 -4.13 10.95 -10.04
N ILE A 119 -5.35 11.28 -9.62
CA ILE A 119 -5.79 11.06 -8.23
C ILE A 119 -5.72 9.56 -7.90
N VAL A 120 -6.28 8.70 -8.76
CA VAL A 120 -6.26 7.25 -8.56
C VAL A 120 -4.84 6.71 -8.61
N PHE A 121 -3.99 7.23 -9.50
CA PHE A 121 -2.58 6.84 -9.56
C PHE A 121 -1.84 7.15 -8.26
N PHE A 122 -1.86 8.41 -7.79
CA PHE A 122 -1.20 8.80 -6.54
C PHE A 122 -1.80 8.11 -5.33
N TRP A 123 -3.12 7.91 -5.31
CA TRP A 123 -3.78 7.12 -4.29
C TRP A 123 -3.29 5.66 -4.30
N GLY A 124 -3.10 5.05 -5.47
CA GLY A 124 -2.57 3.69 -5.60
C GLY A 124 -1.14 3.57 -5.08
N VAL A 125 -0.28 4.55 -5.40
CA VAL A 125 1.09 4.64 -4.85
C VAL A 125 1.05 4.78 -3.34
N TRP A 126 0.23 5.69 -2.81
CA TRP A 126 0.04 5.88 -1.37
C TRP A 126 -0.51 4.63 -0.68
N HIS A 127 -1.48 3.96 -1.30
CA HIS A 127 -2.09 2.75 -0.77
C HIS A 127 -1.06 1.62 -0.63
N GLY A 128 -0.29 1.35 -1.70
CA GLY A 128 0.77 0.35 -1.67
C GLY A 128 1.85 0.69 -0.63
N LEU A 129 2.27 1.95 -0.58
CA LEU A 129 3.22 2.44 0.42
C LEU A 129 2.72 2.20 1.84
N MET A 130 1.49 2.61 2.16
CA MET A 130 0.91 2.46 3.49
C MET A 130 0.70 1.00 3.87
N GLN A 131 0.44 0.13 2.88
CA GLN A 131 0.36 -1.32 3.09
C GLN A 131 1.73 -1.90 3.47
N THR A 132 2.79 -1.56 2.74
CA THR A 132 4.17 -1.97 3.06
C THR A 132 4.60 -1.45 4.42
N TYR A 133 4.36 -0.17 4.70
CA TYR A 133 4.66 0.44 5.99
C TYR A 133 3.89 -0.22 7.15
N GLY A 134 2.63 -0.60 6.91
CA GLY A 134 1.83 -1.36 7.87
C GLY A 134 2.46 -2.71 8.26
N PHE A 135 3.05 -3.42 7.29
CA PHE A 135 3.81 -4.64 7.59
C PHE A 135 5.00 -4.37 8.50
N CYS A 136 5.80 -3.32 8.23
CA CYS A 136 6.89 -2.92 9.11
C CYS A 136 6.41 -2.69 10.55
N ARG A 137 5.26 -2.00 10.73
CA ARG A 137 4.69 -1.75 12.07
C ARG A 137 4.26 -3.02 12.80
N ILE A 138 3.81 -4.05 12.08
CA ILE A 138 3.44 -5.33 12.68
C ILE A 138 4.70 -6.05 13.21
N TYR A 139 5.80 -6.06 12.44
CA TYR A 139 7.05 -6.66 12.87
C TYR A 139 7.69 -5.91 14.04
N ASP A 140 7.67 -4.58 14.02
CA ASP A 140 8.13 -3.75 15.14
C ASP A 140 7.35 -4.04 16.44
N ALA A 141 6.02 -4.17 16.34
CA ALA A 141 5.21 -4.52 17.49
C ALA A 141 5.56 -5.91 18.05
N LYS A 142 5.98 -6.85 17.19
CA LYS A 142 6.43 -8.20 17.59
C LYS A 142 7.81 -8.21 18.24
N THR A 143 8.70 -7.29 17.86
CA THR A 143 10.02 -7.11 18.52
C THR A 143 9.94 -6.24 19.78
N GLY A 144 8.85 -5.48 19.93
CA GLY A 144 8.66 -4.52 21.02
C GLY A 144 9.25 -3.13 20.71
N THR A 145 9.48 -2.82 19.44
CA THR A 145 10.03 -1.54 18.98
C THR A 145 8.88 -0.55 18.77
N PHE A 146 8.89 0.55 19.53
CA PHE A 146 7.85 1.59 19.45
C PHE A 146 8.41 3.02 19.43
N ASP A 147 9.73 3.16 19.28
CA ASP A 147 10.35 4.48 19.30
C ASP A 147 9.95 5.30 18.07
N ALA A 148 9.90 6.62 18.26
CA ALA A 148 9.40 7.53 17.25
C ALA A 148 10.35 7.67 16.04
N LEU A 149 11.65 7.41 16.23
CA LEU A 149 12.67 7.61 15.20
C LEU A 149 12.63 6.46 14.20
N THR A 150 12.68 5.21 14.66
CA THR A 150 12.52 4.01 13.82
C THR A 150 11.25 4.12 12.98
N ARG A 151 10.11 4.43 13.61
CA ARG A 151 8.84 4.64 12.92
C ARG A 151 8.91 5.70 11.81
N ARG A 152 9.60 6.81 12.04
CA ARG A 152 9.75 7.89 11.05
C ARG A 152 10.69 7.47 9.92
N LEU A 153 11.77 6.75 10.23
CA LEU A 153 12.72 6.27 9.24
C LEU A 153 12.10 5.18 8.36
N ASP A 154 11.33 4.23 8.92
CA ASP A 154 10.57 3.26 8.14
C ASP A 154 9.57 3.93 7.19
N PHE A 155 8.83 4.92 7.70
CA PHE A 155 7.89 5.66 6.86
C PHE A 155 8.63 6.44 5.76
N ALA A 156 9.73 7.11 6.09
CA ALA A 156 10.57 7.82 5.14
C ALA A 156 11.15 6.88 4.08
N MET A 157 11.60 5.69 4.46
CA MET A 157 12.07 4.64 3.55
C MET A 157 10.96 4.23 2.58
N CYS A 158 9.76 3.94 3.08
CA CYS A 158 8.62 3.61 2.21
C CYS A 158 8.28 4.77 1.25
N VAL A 159 8.19 6.00 1.76
CA VAL A 159 7.90 7.19 0.93
C VAL A 159 8.94 7.37 -0.16
N ILE A 160 10.22 7.39 0.18
CA ILE A 160 11.25 7.78 -0.77
C ILE A 160 11.51 6.71 -1.82
N TRP A 161 11.42 5.43 -1.48
CA TRP A 161 11.60 4.34 -2.44
C TRP A 161 10.39 4.17 -3.38
N PHE A 162 9.16 4.41 -2.89
CA PHE A 162 8.00 4.48 -3.79
C PHE A 162 8.08 5.70 -4.72
N ALA A 163 8.48 6.87 -4.20
CA ALA A 163 8.71 8.06 -5.03
C ALA A 163 9.81 7.82 -6.07
N THR A 164 10.89 7.13 -5.69
CA THR A 164 11.97 6.74 -6.60
C THR A 164 11.47 5.83 -7.71
N ALA A 165 10.66 4.82 -7.39
CA ALA A 165 10.07 3.94 -8.40
C ALA A 165 9.17 4.68 -9.39
N VAL A 166 8.46 5.72 -8.95
CA VAL A 166 7.65 6.57 -9.84
C VAL A 166 8.52 7.49 -10.68
N ALA A 167 9.49 8.17 -10.08
CA ALA A 167 10.28 9.21 -10.73
C ALA A 167 11.36 8.67 -11.67
N LEU A 168 11.98 7.52 -11.34
CA LEU A 168 13.09 6.97 -12.11
C LEU A 168 12.66 5.89 -13.11
N SER A 169 11.43 5.37 -13.04
CA SER A 169 10.91 4.46 -14.05
C SER A 169 10.47 5.23 -15.30
N PRO A 170 11.12 5.03 -16.47
CA PRO A 170 10.84 5.84 -17.66
C PRO A 170 9.38 5.78 -18.11
N TYR A 171 8.82 4.58 -18.19
CA TYR A 171 7.41 4.38 -18.57
C TYR A 171 6.47 5.03 -17.57
N ARG A 172 6.73 4.83 -16.26
CA ARG A 172 5.87 5.37 -15.22
C ARG A 172 5.88 6.89 -15.20
N LEU A 173 7.06 7.49 -15.33
CA LEU A 173 7.20 8.94 -15.35
C LEU A 173 6.53 9.53 -16.60
N SER A 174 6.74 8.92 -17.77
CA SER A 174 6.11 9.36 -19.03
C SER A 174 4.60 9.33 -18.91
N ASP A 175 4.00 8.20 -18.50
CA ASP A 175 2.55 8.07 -18.34
C ASP A 175 1.97 9.09 -17.35
N THR A 176 2.71 9.37 -16.27
CA THR A 176 2.30 10.34 -15.25
C THR A 176 2.33 11.77 -15.81
N LEU A 177 3.39 12.14 -16.55
CA LEU A 177 3.52 13.44 -17.18
C LEU A 177 2.48 13.63 -18.30
N ASP A 178 2.26 12.61 -19.13
CA ASP A 178 1.24 12.63 -20.17
C ASP A 178 -0.14 12.86 -19.56
N THR A 179 -0.48 12.11 -18.51
CA THR A 179 -1.75 12.31 -17.79
C THR A 179 -1.83 13.72 -17.18
N TYR A 180 -0.73 14.24 -16.63
CA TYR A 180 -0.67 15.60 -16.10
C TYR A 180 -0.94 16.68 -17.16
N TYR A 181 -0.36 16.55 -18.34
CA TYR A 181 -0.62 17.47 -19.45
C TYR A 181 -2.04 17.32 -19.99
N MET A 182 -2.58 16.11 -20.05
CA MET A 182 -3.99 15.86 -20.39
C MET A 182 -4.97 16.50 -19.40
N CYS A 183 -4.54 16.74 -18.15
CA CYS A 183 -5.32 17.48 -17.16
C CYS A 183 -5.22 19.02 -17.32
N GLY A 184 -4.45 19.52 -18.30
CA GLY A 184 -4.18 20.94 -18.49
C GLY A 184 -3.04 21.48 -17.63
N GLY A 185 -2.16 20.61 -17.10
CA GLY A 185 -0.98 21.04 -16.35
C GLY A 185 -0.02 21.88 -17.20
N PRO A 186 0.63 22.92 -16.64
CA PRO A 186 1.65 23.69 -17.37
C PRO A 186 2.85 22.83 -17.77
N PHE A 187 3.49 23.18 -18.88
CA PHE A 187 4.71 22.49 -19.33
C PHE A 187 5.80 22.46 -18.24
N ILE A 188 6.35 21.27 -17.97
CA ILE A 188 7.46 21.08 -17.04
C ILE A 188 8.76 20.95 -17.85
N PRO A 189 9.74 21.86 -17.68
CA PRO A 189 11.01 21.77 -18.40
C PRO A 189 11.76 20.46 -18.10
N PRO A 190 12.44 19.86 -19.08
CA PRO A 190 13.23 18.64 -18.87
C PRO A 190 14.29 18.77 -17.78
N SER A 191 14.88 19.96 -17.61
CA SER A 191 15.83 20.24 -16.53
C SER A 191 15.21 20.10 -15.15
N VAL A 192 13.97 20.57 -14.97
CA VAL A 192 13.23 20.44 -13.70
C VAL A 192 12.96 18.97 -13.38
N VAL A 193 12.55 18.19 -14.38
CA VAL A 193 12.34 16.75 -14.23
C VAL A 193 13.66 16.06 -13.84
N HIS A 194 14.74 16.34 -14.55
CA HIS A 194 16.05 15.74 -14.29
C HIS A 194 16.57 16.08 -12.89
N HIS A 195 16.54 17.36 -12.49
CA HIS A 195 16.96 17.76 -11.15
C HIS A 195 16.07 17.14 -10.06
N GLY A 196 14.76 17.01 -10.31
CA GLY A 196 13.83 16.30 -9.43
C GLY A 196 14.21 14.83 -9.24
N GLN A 197 14.54 14.12 -10.33
CA GLN A 197 15.00 12.73 -10.26
C GLN A 197 16.30 12.58 -9.45
N GLN A 198 17.28 13.46 -9.68
CA GLN A 198 18.54 13.46 -8.93
C GLN A 198 18.32 13.72 -7.44
N LEU A 199 17.44 14.68 -7.10
CA LEU A 199 17.10 14.99 -5.71
C LEU A 199 16.41 13.82 -5.02
N ILE A 200 15.45 13.17 -5.69
CA ILE A 200 14.74 12.00 -5.16
C ILE A 200 15.72 10.85 -4.92
N LEU A 201 16.62 10.58 -5.86
CA LEU A 201 17.64 9.54 -5.71
C LEU A 201 18.60 9.84 -4.55
N LEU A 202 19.09 11.07 -4.46
CA LEU A 202 19.96 11.50 -3.36
C LEU A 202 19.26 11.33 -2.01
N ALA A 203 18.00 11.74 -1.91
CA ALA A 203 17.19 11.55 -0.71
C ALA A 203 16.98 10.07 -0.40
N ALA A 204 16.76 9.21 -1.41
CA ALA A 204 16.59 7.77 -1.20
C ALA A 204 17.86 7.14 -0.61
N ILE A 205 19.02 7.51 -1.15
CA ILE A 205 20.33 7.08 -0.64
C ILE A 205 20.53 7.59 0.79
N ALA A 206 20.30 8.88 1.04
CA ALA A 206 20.48 9.49 2.36
C ALA A 206 19.60 8.84 3.43
N VAL A 207 18.30 8.65 3.14
CA VAL A 207 17.37 7.97 4.06
C VAL A 207 17.79 6.52 4.29
N SER A 208 18.26 5.81 3.26
CA SER A 208 18.74 4.43 3.40
C SER A 208 20.00 4.34 4.27
N VAL A 209 20.95 5.25 4.08
CA VAL A 209 22.16 5.33 4.93
C VAL A 209 21.77 5.65 6.37
N LEU A 210 20.91 6.64 6.59
CA LEU A 210 20.40 6.99 7.92
C LEU A 210 19.68 5.83 8.60
N PHE A 211 18.90 5.05 7.84
CA PHE A 211 18.22 3.86 8.34
C PHE A 211 19.21 2.76 8.76
N LEU A 212 20.30 2.57 8.02
CA LEU A 212 21.30 1.53 8.32
C LEU A 212 22.21 1.85 9.52
N VAL A 213 22.42 3.14 9.82
CA VAL A 213 23.31 3.57 10.90
C VAL A 213 22.57 3.89 12.21
N HIS A 214 21.23 3.91 12.20
CA HIS A 214 20.36 4.03 13.36
C HIS A 214 20.07 2.67 13.99
#